data_AF-A0A963DM30-F1
#
_entry.id   AF-A0A963DM30-F1
#
_cell.length_a   1.000
_cell.length_b   1.000
_cell.length_c   1.000
_cell.angle_alpha   90.00
_cell.angle_beta   90.00
_cell.angle_gamma   90.00
#
_symmetry.space_group_name_H-M   'P 1'
#
loop_
_entity.id
_entity.type
_entity.pdbx_description
1 polymer ?
#
loop_
_entity_poly.entity_id
_entity_poly.type
_entity_poly.pdbx_seq_one_letter_code
_entity_poly.pdbx_strand_id
1 'polypeptide(L)'
;MQYQVATDWIINRSFVMSPITHFLASWVGFERFQASQRDKALVVIAGIIPDLDGLGIVVDFATRVLGLPETDYYQSFHRMYGHGLPGAILIAAAAGMFGIRRFWVAIWAFISVHLHLLCDVIGARGTTAEDIWGIYYFAPFTTAYELSWSGQWPLVGWQNTTISIILLSILMIRATASGYSPVGLLSQRADIAFVETLRDRKKQLLSVFDQNK
;
A
#
# COMPACT_ATOMS: atom_id res chain seq x y z
N MET A 1 -36.60 20.68 1.54
CA MET A 1 -35.21 21.10 1.19
C MET A 1 -34.20 20.27 2.01
N GLN A 2 -34.33 18.94 2.00
CA GLN A 2 -33.58 18.02 2.87
C GLN A 2 -33.02 16.78 2.15
N TYR A 3 -33.35 16.58 0.87
CA TYR A 3 -32.89 15.43 0.08
C TYR A 3 -31.58 15.67 -0.68
N GLN A 4 -31.07 16.91 -0.70
CA GLN A 4 -29.86 17.27 -1.44
C GLN A 4 -28.57 17.14 -0.61
N VAL A 5 -28.68 17.05 0.73
CA VAL A 5 -27.53 16.88 1.62
C VAL A 5 -27.02 15.43 1.63
N ALA A 6 -27.88 14.45 1.38
CA ALA A 6 -27.51 13.03 1.41
C ALA A 6 -26.70 12.60 0.19
N THR A 7 -26.90 13.21 -0.98
CA THR A 7 -26.19 12.84 -2.23
C THR A 7 -24.81 13.48 -2.33
N ASP A 8 -24.62 14.68 -1.79
CA ASP A 8 -23.31 15.34 -1.77
C ASP A 8 -22.34 14.68 -0.76
N TRP A 9 -22.88 13.99 0.26
CA TRP A 9 -22.06 13.31 1.29
C TRP A 9 -21.52 11.94 0.88
N ILE A 10 -22.18 11.24 -0.05
CA ILE A 10 -21.71 9.93 -0.56
C ILE A 10 -20.47 10.09 -1.46
N ILE A 11 -20.26 11.28 -2.02
CA ILE A 11 -19.17 11.57 -2.98
C ILE A 11 -17.92 12.12 -2.28
N ASN A 12 -18.02 12.69 -1.06
CA ASN A 12 -16.99 13.57 -0.51
C ASN A 12 -16.21 13.08 0.72
N ARG A 13 -16.29 11.80 1.08
CA ARG A 13 -15.32 11.18 2.00
C ARG A 13 -14.71 9.95 1.35
N SER A 14 -13.52 10.18 0.79
CA SER A 14 -12.59 9.17 0.32
C SER A 14 -12.46 8.08 1.38
N PHE A 15 -12.78 6.85 0.99
CA PHE A 15 -12.38 5.65 1.73
C PHE A 15 -10.86 5.59 1.62
N VAL A 16 -10.16 6.06 2.66
CA VAL A 16 -8.71 6.28 2.64
C VAL A 16 -8.02 5.02 3.11
N MET A 17 -7.56 4.20 2.17
CA MET A 17 -6.22 3.62 2.08
C MET A 17 -6.06 3.18 0.63
N SER A 18 -4.87 3.31 0.04
CA SER A 18 -4.56 2.56 -1.18
C SER A 18 -3.57 1.45 -0.86
N PRO A 19 -4.01 0.34 -0.20
CA PRO A 19 -3.15 -0.83 0.02
C PRO A 19 -2.53 -1.31 -1.29
N ILE A 20 -3.20 -1.04 -2.41
CA ILE A 20 -2.72 -1.31 -3.77
C ILE A 20 -1.45 -0.50 -4.07
N THR A 21 -1.41 0.79 -3.75
CA THR A 21 -0.22 1.62 -3.99
C THR A 21 0.95 1.18 -3.10
N HIS A 22 0.71 0.88 -1.82
CA HIS A 22 1.73 0.35 -0.92
C HIS A 22 2.26 -1.02 -1.37
N PHE A 23 1.36 -1.89 -1.85
CA PHE A 23 1.71 -3.15 -2.47
C PHE A 23 2.58 -2.96 -3.73
N LEU A 24 2.18 -2.07 -4.63
CA LEU A 24 2.94 -1.78 -5.85
C LEU A 24 4.31 -1.18 -5.52
N ALA A 25 4.38 -0.27 -4.55
CA ALA A 25 5.60 0.37 -4.11
C ALA A 25 6.57 -0.64 -3.49
N SER A 26 6.09 -1.49 -2.59
CA SER A 26 6.90 -2.54 -1.96
C SER A 26 7.36 -3.60 -2.96
N TRP A 27 6.50 -4.05 -3.88
CA TRP A 27 6.89 -4.98 -4.93
C TRP A 27 7.95 -4.41 -5.86
N VAL A 28 7.68 -3.25 -6.47
CA VAL A 28 8.62 -2.61 -7.41
C VAL A 28 9.92 -2.21 -6.71
N GLY A 29 9.83 -1.75 -5.47
CA GLY A 29 10.97 -1.33 -4.66
C GLY A 29 11.89 -2.49 -4.29
N PHE A 30 11.34 -3.65 -3.90
CA PHE A 30 12.14 -4.65 -3.19
C PHE A 30 12.23 -6.03 -3.81
N GLU A 31 11.40 -6.39 -4.79
CA GLU A 31 11.35 -7.77 -5.33
C GLU A 31 12.71 -8.27 -5.83
N ARG A 32 13.53 -7.40 -6.43
CA ARG A 32 14.85 -7.76 -6.99
C ARG A 32 15.93 -7.99 -5.95
N PHE A 33 15.74 -7.50 -4.73
CA PHE A 33 16.70 -7.71 -3.64
C PHE A 33 16.50 -9.05 -2.93
N GLN A 34 15.44 -9.79 -3.28
CA GLN A 34 15.09 -11.06 -2.65
C GLN A 34 15.37 -12.23 -3.59
N ALA A 35 16.05 -13.26 -3.06
CA ALA A 35 16.47 -14.41 -3.84
C ALA A 35 15.35 -15.45 -4.06
N SER A 36 14.40 -15.54 -3.13
CA SER A 36 13.35 -16.56 -3.14
C SER A 36 11.96 -15.94 -3.21
N GLN A 37 10.97 -16.67 -3.74
CA GLN A 37 9.57 -16.21 -3.75
C GLN A 37 9.03 -15.98 -2.33
N ARG A 38 9.46 -16.81 -1.37
CA ARG A 38 9.10 -16.65 0.04
C ARG A 38 9.61 -15.33 0.61
N ASP A 39 10.87 -14.99 0.38
CA ASP A 39 11.46 -13.75 0.88
C ASP A 39 10.82 -12.52 0.19
N LYS A 40 10.52 -12.63 -1.12
CA LYS A 40 9.74 -11.60 -1.85
C LYS A 40 8.39 -11.36 -1.19
N ALA A 41 7.64 -12.44 -0.92
CA ALA A 41 6.34 -12.35 -0.28
C ALA A 41 6.43 -11.64 1.07
N LEU A 42 7.37 -12.05 1.92
CA LEU A 42 7.52 -11.51 3.27
C LEU A 42 7.84 -10.01 3.27
N VAL A 43 8.76 -9.56 2.40
CA VAL A 43 9.13 -8.14 2.31
C VAL A 43 7.98 -7.30 1.75
N VAL A 44 7.27 -7.80 0.74
CA VAL A 44 6.12 -7.10 0.14
C VAL A 44 4.95 -7.02 1.11
N ILE A 45 4.65 -8.12 1.80
CA ILE A 45 3.61 -8.19 2.84
C ILE A 45 3.96 -7.23 3.99
N ALA A 46 5.23 -7.15 4.39
CA ALA A 46 5.66 -6.18 5.41
C ALA A 46 5.33 -4.73 5.02
N GLY A 47 5.38 -4.39 3.73
CA GLY A 47 5.01 -3.07 3.22
C GLY A 47 3.51 -2.76 3.18
N ILE A 48 2.62 -3.71 3.51
CA ILE A 48 1.17 -3.49 3.55
C ILE A 48 0.55 -3.85 4.92
N ILE A 49 1.28 -4.57 5.77
CA ILE A 49 0.80 -4.94 7.12
C ILE A 49 0.45 -3.72 7.99
N PRO A 50 1.15 -2.57 7.95
CA PRO A 50 0.80 -1.43 8.79
C PRO A 50 -0.69 -1.08 8.73
N ASP A 51 -1.30 -1.12 7.54
CA ASP A 51 -2.71 -0.84 7.27
C ASP A 51 -3.71 -1.71 8.04
N LEU A 52 -3.28 -2.86 8.56
CA LEU A 52 -4.16 -3.75 9.33
C LEU A 52 -4.63 -3.14 10.65
N ASP A 53 -3.91 -2.16 11.21
CA ASP A 53 -4.40 -1.41 12.37
C ASP A 53 -5.57 -0.45 12.02
N GLY A 54 -5.88 -0.29 10.72
CA GLY A 54 -7.03 0.43 10.18
C GLY A 54 -8.31 -0.40 10.04
N LEU A 55 -8.31 -1.67 10.44
CA LEU A 55 -9.51 -2.54 10.34
C LEU A 55 -10.71 -2.03 11.17
N GLY A 56 -10.49 -1.08 12.09
CA GLY A 56 -11.54 -0.34 12.77
C GLY A 56 -12.56 0.31 11.82
N ILE A 57 -12.16 0.60 10.58
CA ILE A 57 -13.06 1.15 9.54
C ILE A 57 -14.26 0.24 9.25
N VAL A 58 -14.08 -1.08 9.35
CA VAL A 58 -15.16 -2.05 9.11
C VAL A 58 -16.21 -1.96 10.22
N VAL A 59 -15.76 -1.78 11.46
CA VAL A 59 -16.64 -1.61 12.61
C VAL A 59 -17.37 -0.28 12.50
N ASP A 60 -16.65 0.81 12.23
CA ASP A 60 -17.22 2.15 12.08
C ASP A 60 -18.23 2.23 10.93
N PHE A 61 -18.01 1.46 9.85
CA PHE A 61 -18.97 1.33 8.76
C PHE A 61 -20.20 0.52 9.18
N ALA A 62 -20.00 -0.63 9.82
CA ALA A 62 -21.09 -1.51 10.24
C ALA A 62 -22.01 -0.83 11.25
N THR A 63 -21.47 -0.12 12.24
CA THR A 63 -22.28 0.59 13.24
C THR A 63 -23.16 1.66 12.59
N ARG A 64 -22.62 2.41 11.62
CA ARG A 64 -23.38 3.41 10.84
C ARG A 64 -24.49 2.78 10.00
N VAL A 65 -24.19 1.73 9.23
CA VAL A 65 -25.17 1.08 8.34
C VAL A 65 -26.28 0.40 9.12
N LEU A 66 -25.98 -0.14 10.30
CA LEU A 66 -26.94 -0.85 11.15
C LEU A 66 -27.70 0.08 12.12
N GLY A 67 -27.41 1.38 12.13
CA GLY A 67 -28.03 2.35 13.06
C GLY A 67 -27.68 2.09 14.52
N LEU A 68 -26.53 1.47 14.79
CA LEU A 68 -25.98 1.24 16.13
C LEU A 68 -25.26 2.51 16.63
N PRO A 69 -24.90 2.61 17.92
CA PRO A 69 -24.08 3.71 18.43
C PRO A 69 -22.80 3.87 17.60
N GLU A 70 -22.52 5.10 17.15
CA GLU A 70 -21.35 5.38 16.32
C GLU A 70 -20.03 5.12 17.06
N THR A 71 -19.05 4.60 16.31
CA THR A 71 -17.69 4.36 16.77
C THR A 71 -16.70 5.14 15.91
N ASP A 72 -15.49 5.37 16.44
CA ASP A 72 -14.38 6.04 15.75
C ASP A 72 -13.07 5.25 15.88
N TYR A 73 -13.18 3.93 15.74
CA TYR A 73 -12.05 3.02 15.94
C TYR A 73 -10.97 3.19 14.89
N TYR A 74 -11.35 3.51 13.65
CA TYR A 74 -10.39 3.82 12.61
C TYR A 74 -9.49 5.01 13.01
N GLN A 75 -10.06 6.18 13.32
CA GLN A 75 -9.24 7.35 13.67
C GLN A 75 -8.44 7.14 14.96
N SER A 76 -9.01 6.39 15.91
CA SER A 76 -8.40 6.15 17.22
C SER A 76 -7.19 5.21 17.16
N PHE A 77 -7.22 4.17 16.32
CA PHE A 77 -6.23 3.08 16.37
C PHE A 77 -5.31 2.98 15.15
N HIS A 78 -5.73 3.49 13.99
CA HIS A 78 -5.03 3.28 12.73
C HIS A 78 -3.61 3.89 12.65
N ARG A 79 -3.23 4.71 13.64
CA ARG A 79 -1.88 5.31 13.71
C ARG A 79 -1.08 4.86 14.92
N MET A 80 -1.60 3.88 15.66
CA MET A 80 -1.13 3.56 17.00
C MET A 80 -0.22 2.33 17.04
N TYR A 81 -0.45 1.34 16.15
CA TYR A 81 0.16 0.02 16.31
C TYR A 81 1.04 -0.40 15.13
N GLY A 82 0.60 -0.18 13.89
CA GLY A 82 1.32 -0.50 12.67
C GLY A 82 2.19 0.66 12.17
N HIS A 83 1.74 1.89 12.38
CA HIS A 83 2.35 3.10 11.83
C HIS A 83 3.35 3.75 12.79
N GLY A 84 4.47 3.08 13.05
CA GLY A 84 5.54 3.59 13.91
C GLY A 84 6.75 2.67 14.01
N LEU A 85 7.82 3.14 14.65
CA LEU A 85 9.04 2.38 14.86
C LEU A 85 8.80 1.04 15.59
N PRO A 86 7.98 0.96 16.67
CA PRO A 86 7.69 -0.32 17.30
C PRO A 86 7.01 -1.31 16.34
N GLY A 87 6.01 -0.86 15.58
CA GLY A 87 5.36 -1.66 14.55
C GLY A 87 6.35 -2.13 13.48
N ALA A 88 7.20 -1.23 12.97
CA ALA A 88 8.22 -1.55 11.98
C ALA A 88 9.22 -2.61 12.47
N ILE A 89 9.67 -2.51 13.73
CA ILE A 89 10.58 -3.51 14.34
C ILE A 89 9.88 -4.87 14.46
N LEU A 90 8.64 -4.90 14.95
CA LEU A 90 7.89 -6.15 15.13
C LEU A 90 7.61 -6.84 13.80
N ILE A 91 7.15 -6.09 12.80
CA ILE A 91 6.89 -6.60 11.44
C ILE A 91 8.18 -7.12 10.81
N ALA A 92 9.28 -6.36 10.90
CA ALA A 92 10.58 -6.77 10.37
C ALA A 92 11.13 -8.02 11.05
N ALA A 93 11.02 -8.10 12.38
CA ALA A 93 11.43 -9.28 13.14
C ALA A 93 10.61 -10.51 12.74
N ALA A 94 9.29 -10.38 12.65
CA ALA A 94 8.41 -11.44 12.18
C ALA A 94 8.77 -11.91 10.77
N ALA A 95 8.93 -10.99 9.81
CA ALA A 95 9.35 -11.31 8.46
C ALA A 95 10.71 -12.04 8.45
N GLY A 96 11.68 -11.55 9.23
CA GLY A 96 12.99 -12.17 9.38
C GLY A 96 12.94 -13.60 9.93
N MET A 97 12.09 -13.87 10.94
CA MET A 97 11.91 -15.22 11.50
C MET A 97 11.40 -16.21 10.45
N PHE A 98 10.49 -15.76 9.57
CA PHE A 98 9.92 -16.58 8.52
C PHE A 98 10.73 -16.57 7.21
N GLY A 99 11.78 -15.76 7.09
CA GLY A 99 12.61 -15.66 5.89
C GLY A 99 13.61 -16.81 5.74
N ILE A 100 13.96 -17.12 4.49
CA ILE A 100 15.11 -18.00 4.19
C ILE A 100 16.40 -17.24 4.52
N ARG A 101 16.54 -16.00 4.02
CA ARG A 101 17.68 -15.12 4.34
C ARG A 101 17.33 -14.19 5.50
N ARG A 102 17.05 -14.76 6.67
CA ARG A 102 16.47 -14.11 7.87
C ARG A 102 16.93 -12.67 8.10
N PHE A 103 18.24 -12.43 8.18
CA PHE A 103 18.81 -11.11 8.42
C PHE A 103 18.47 -10.10 7.31
N TRP A 104 18.64 -10.48 6.05
CA TRP A 104 18.33 -9.61 4.91
C TRP A 104 16.83 -9.38 4.75
N VAL A 105 16.00 -10.40 5.01
CA VAL A 105 14.55 -10.25 5.00
C VAL A 105 14.11 -9.25 6.07
N ALA A 106 14.68 -9.32 7.29
CA ALA A 106 14.38 -8.36 8.33
C ALA A 106 14.75 -6.92 7.93
N ILE A 107 15.95 -6.72 7.36
CA ILE A 107 16.38 -5.39 6.88
C ILE A 107 15.43 -4.86 5.80
N TRP A 108 15.15 -5.65 4.78
CA TRP A 108 14.31 -5.19 3.67
C TRP A 108 12.84 -5.03 4.07
N ALA A 109 12.33 -5.85 4.99
CA ALA A 109 11.00 -5.66 5.59
C ALA A 109 10.93 -4.36 6.39
N PHE A 110 11.97 -4.06 7.19
CA PHE A 110 12.05 -2.79 7.94
C PHE A 110 12.04 -1.59 6.99
N ILE A 111 12.86 -1.62 5.94
CA ILE A 111 12.89 -0.57 4.91
C ILE A 111 11.54 -0.47 4.18
N SER A 112 10.88 -1.61 3.90
CA SER A 112 9.57 -1.63 3.26
C SER A 112 8.48 -1.00 4.11
N VAL A 113 8.48 -1.24 5.42
CA VAL A 113 7.57 -0.52 6.34
C VAL A 113 7.88 0.98 6.35
N HIS A 114 9.15 1.39 6.32
CA HIS A 114 9.46 2.83 6.28
C HIS A 114 9.07 3.48 4.95
N LEU A 115 9.15 2.76 3.82
CA LEU A 115 8.60 3.22 2.55
C LEU A 115 7.08 3.40 2.65
N HIS A 116 6.38 2.49 3.35
CA HIS A 116 4.95 2.63 3.66
C HIS A 116 4.67 3.93 4.42
N LEU A 117 5.35 4.15 5.55
CA LEU A 117 5.20 5.36 6.35
C LEU A 117 5.51 6.63 5.55
N LEU A 118 6.51 6.58 4.67
CA LEU A 118 6.85 7.69 3.79
C LEU A 118 5.71 8.01 2.82
N CYS A 119 5.09 6.98 2.22
CA CYS A 119 3.92 7.17 1.36
C CYS A 119 2.77 7.84 2.13
N ASP A 120 2.53 7.44 3.38
CA ASP A 120 1.48 8.03 4.21
C ASP A 120 1.76 9.49 4.59
N VAL A 121 2.98 9.78 5.03
CA VAL A 121 3.41 11.15 5.38
C VAL A 121 3.33 12.09 4.18
N ILE A 122 3.41 11.56 2.95
CA ILE A 122 3.41 12.38 1.73
C ILE A 122 2.02 12.49 1.10
N GLY A 123 1.25 11.40 1.10
CA GLY A 123 0.10 11.27 0.22
C GLY A 123 -1.16 10.68 0.84
N ALA A 124 -1.31 10.66 2.17
CA ALA A 124 -2.51 10.10 2.80
C ALA A 124 -3.66 11.11 2.95
N ARG A 125 -3.40 12.42 3.10
CA ARG A 125 -4.45 13.45 3.24
C ARG A 125 -4.03 14.84 2.75
N GLY A 126 -4.90 15.85 2.85
CA GLY A 126 -4.78 17.14 2.20
C GLY A 126 -3.77 18.13 2.81
N THR A 127 -3.74 19.32 2.20
CA THR A 127 -2.79 20.41 2.50
C THR A 127 -3.24 21.34 3.64
N THR A 128 -4.42 21.14 4.22
CA THR A 128 -4.94 21.99 5.30
C THR A 128 -4.50 21.42 6.64
N ALA A 129 -4.24 22.29 7.63
CA ALA A 129 -3.77 21.87 8.95
C ALA A 129 -4.73 20.88 9.66
N GLU A 130 -6.03 20.94 9.35
CA GLU A 130 -7.06 20.05 9.88
C GLU A 130 -7.13 18.68 9.17
N ASP A 131 -6.49 18.57 8.01
CA ASP A 131 -6.50 17.37 7.16
C ASP A 131 -5.10 16.77 7.00
N ILE A 132 -4.13 17.11 7.85
CA ILE A 132 -2.81 16.47 7.82
C ILE A 132 -2.89 15.09 8.48
N TRP A 133 -2.31 14.09 7.82
CA TRP A 133 -2.14 12.75 8.35
C TRP A 133 -0.74 12.61 8.97
N GLY A 134 -0.61 12.94 10.25
CA GLY A 134 0.64 12.73 10.98
C GLY A 134 0.80 11.29 11.47
N ILE A 135 2.03 10.82 11.67
CA ILE A 135 2.35 9.48 12.16
C ILE A 135 3.00 9.60 13.55
N TYR A 136 2.42 8.95 14.56
CA TYR A 136 3.00 8.90 15.91
C TYR A 136 4.15 7.89 15.94
N TYR A 137 5.36 8.33 15.62
CA TYR A 137 6.48 7.43 15.29
C TYR A 137 6.88 6.48 16.44
N PHE A 138 6.62 6.86 17.70
CA PHE A 138 6.89 6.01 18.87
C PHE A 138 5.63 5.43 19.53
N ALA A 139 4.47 5.51 18.86
CA ALA A 139 3.27 4.83 19.31
C ALA A 139 3.48 3.30 19.36
N PRO A 140 2.84 2.58 20.31
CA PRO A 140 1.86 3.07 21.27
C PRO A 140 2.44 3.64 22.58
N PHE A 141 3.77 3.77 22.69
CA PHE A 141 4.42 4.20 23.93
C PHE A 141 4.28 5.70 24.20
N THR A 142 4.32 6.51 23.13
CA THR A 142 4.11 7.96 23.22
C THR A 142 3.61 8.52 21.89
N THR A 143 2.72 9.51 21.97
CA THR A 143 2.21 10.29 20.83
C THR A 143 2.91 11.65 20.69
N ALA A 144 3.91 11.94 21.54
CA ALA A 144 4.60 13.24 21.56
C ALA A 144 5.42 13.55 20.30
N TYR A 145 5.76 12.53 19.51
CA TYR A 145 6.59 12.64 18.30
C TYR A 145 5.76 12.28 17.07
N GLU A 146 5.06 13.28 16.55
CA GLU A 146 4.27 13.17 15.34
C GLU A 146 5.12 13.58 14.12
N LEU A 147 5.30 12.65 13.18
CA LEU A 147 5.88 12.92 11.87
C LEU A 147 4.76 13.39 10.95
N SER A 148 4.78 14.67 10.62
CA SER A 148 3.81 15.29 9.72
C SER A 148 4.52 16.15 8.68
N TRP A 149 3.93 16.29 7.49
CA TRP A 149 4.46 17.17 6.46
C TRP A 149 3.34 18.06 5.90
N SER A 150 3.58 19.38 5.88
CA SER A 150 2.59 20.36 5.41
C SER A 150 2.35 20.32 3.90
N GLY A 151 3.24 19.67 3.14
CA GLY A 151 3.10 19.49 1.69
C GLY A 151 2.27 18.27 1.29
N GLN A 152 1.58 17.63 2.24
CA GLN A 152 0.75 16.45 1.98
C GLN A 152 -0.28 16.70 0.89
N TRP A 153 -0.45 15.71 0.01
CA TRP A 153 -1.51 15.74 -1.00
C TRP A 153 -2.60 14.69 -0.72
N PRO A 154 -3.85 14.96 -1.13
CA PRO A 154 -4.96 14.06 -0.86
C PRO A 154 -4.70 12.64 -1.36
N LEU A 155 -5.16 11.63 -0.60
CA LEU A 155 -5.05 10.23 -1.02
C LEU A 155 -5.59 10.01 -2.43
N VAL A 156 -6.79 10.53 -2.69
CA VAL A 156 -7.41 10.49 -4.02
C VAL A 156 -6.98 11.73 -4.81
N GLY A 157 -5.68 11.78 -5.13
CA GLY A 157 -5.03 12.84 -5.89
C GLY A 157 -4.45 12.33 -7.21
N TRP A 158 -4.22 13.24 -8.16
CA TRP A 158 -3.55 12.91 -9.41
C TRP A 158 -2.11 12.41 -9.17
N GLN A 159 -1.46 12.84 -8.08
CA GLN A 159 -0.12 12.42 -7.67
C GLN A 159 -0.08 10.91 -7.40
N ASN A 160 -0.91 10.43 -6.47
CA ASN A 160 -0.99 9.00 -6.13
C ASN A 160 -1.47 8.15 -7.30
N THR A 161 -2.38 8.68 -8.12
CA THR A 161 -2.84 8.03 -9.35
C THR A 161 -1.68 7.86 -10.34
N THR A 162 -0.91 8.92 -10.57
CA THR A 162 0.27 8.90 -11.46
C THR A 162 1.34 7.95 -10.95
N ILE A 163 1.66 8.01 -9.65
CA ILE A 163 2.61 7.08 -9.01
C ILE A 163 2.16 5.64 -9.19
N SER A 164 0.87 5.34 -8.96
CA SER A 164 0.33 3.99 -9.11
C SER A 164 0.41 3.50 -10.56
N ILE A 165 0.08 4.34 -11.54
CA ILE A 165 0.21 4.01 -12.97
C ILE A 165 1.66 3.72 -13.33
N ILE A 166 2.62 4.52 -12.84
CA ILE A 166 4.05 4.31 -13.08
C ILE A 166 4.51 2.99 -12.46
N LEU A 167 4.19 2.73 -11.19
CA LEU A 167 4.56 1.51 -10.50
C LEU A 167 3.96 0.27 -11.18
N LEU A 168 2.68 0.33 -11.56
CA LEU A 168 2.01 -0.72 -12.31
C LEU A 168 2.69 -0.96 -13.67
N SER A 169 3.06 0.10 -14.38
CA SER A 169 3.78 0.01 -15.65
C SER A 169 5.14 -0.67 -15.48
N ILE A 170 5.91 -0.26 -14.45
CA ILE A 170 7.19 -0.89 -14.12
C ILE A 170 7.00 -2.37 -13.80
N LEU A 171 5.99 -2.71 -12.99
CA LEU A 171 5.65 -4.09 -12.67
C LEU A 171 5.37 -4.91 -13.93
N MET A 172 4.52 -4.43 -14.84
CA MET A 172 4.21 -5.13 -16.08
C MET A 172 5.45 -5.31 -16.97
N ILE A 173 6.27 -4.27 -17.11
CA ILE A 173 7.54 -4.34 -17.86
C ILE A 173 8.46 -5.40 -17.25
N ARG A 174 8.67 -5.37 -15.93
CA ARG A 174 9.50 -6.35 -15.22
C ARG A 174 8.94 -7.76 -15.33
N ALA A 175 7.63 -7.94 -15.24
CA ALA A 175 6.98 -9.24 -15.38
C ALA A 175 7.28 -9.86 -16.75
N THR A 176 7.17 -9.08 -17.83
CA THR A 176 7.51 -9.57 -19.18
C THR A 176 8.99 -9.93 -19.34
N ALA A 177 9.90 -9.15 -18.72
CA ALA A 177 11.34 -9.36 -18.82
C ALA A 177 11.83 -10.53 -17.96
N SER A 178 11.37 -10.62 -16.72
CA SER A 178 11.86 -11.57 -15.71
C SER A 178 11.08 -12.87 -15.68
N GLY A 179 9.89 -12.94 -16.28
CA GLY A 179 9.11 -14.17 -16.38
C GLY A 179 8.28 -14.52 -15.13
N TYR A 180 8.17 -13.60 -14.17
CA TYR A 180 7.36 -13.78 -12.96
C TYR A 180 6.71 -12.46 -12.55
N SER A 181 5.64 -12.52 -11.78
CA SER A 181 4.93 -11.34 -11.25
C SER A 181 4.48 -11.56 -9.79
N PRO A 182 3.85 -10.56 -9.15
CA PRO A 182 3.28 -10.78 -7.82
C PRO A 182 2.15 -11.82 -7.79
N VAL A 183 1.53 -12.12 -8.93
CA VAL A 183 0.50 -13.17 -9.02
C VAL A 183 1.07 -14.53 -8.58
N GLY A 184 2.37 -14.77 -8.82
CA GLY A 184 3.08 -15.97 -8.40
C GLY A 184 3.15 -16.16 -6.88
N LEU A 185 2.88 -15.12 -6.08
CA LEU A 185 2.75 -15.25 -4.64
C LEU A 185 1.49 -16.02 -4.23
N LEU A 186 0.45 -16.01 -5.07
CA LEU A 186 -0.83 -16.69 -4.82
C LEU A 186 -0.97 -17.97 -5.64
N SER A 187 -0.54 -17.95 -6.91
CA SER A 187 -0.66 -19.11 -7.81
C SER A 187 0.36 -19.05 -8.94
N GLN A 188 1.22 -20.07 -9.02
CA GLN A 188 2.20 -20.20 -10.10
C GLN A 188 1.54 -20.37 -11.48
N ARG A 189 0.41 -21.08 -11.55
CA ARG A 189 -0.32 -21.27 -12.81
C ARG A 189 -0.89 -19.95 -13.34
N ALA A 190 -1.48 -19.15 -12.44
CA ALA A 190 -2.01 -17.84 -12.80
C ALA A 190 -0.89 -16.87 -13.19
N ASP A 191 0.27 -16.95 -12.53
CA ASP A 191 1.44 -16.12 -12.86
C ASP A 191 1.97 -16.39 -14.28
N ILE A 192 2.09 -17.66 -14.65
CA ILE A 192 2.50 -18.06 -16.01
C ILE A 192 1.52 -17.48 -17.03
N ALA A 193 0.22 -17.72 -16.84
CA ALA A 193 -0.81 -17.22 -17.75
C ALA A 193 -0.81 -15.68 -17.85
N PHE A 194 -0.61 -14.99 -16.72
CA PHE A 194 -0.51 -13.53 -16.68
C PHE A 194 0.70 -13.02 -17.46
N VAL A 195 1.89 -13.58 -17.22
CA VAL A 195 3.14 -13.18 -17.89
C VAL A 195 3.09 -13.47 -19.39
N GLU A 196 2.58 -14.63 -19.80
CA GLU A 196 2.41 -14.99 -21.21
C GLU A 196 1.46 -14.02 -21.91
N THR A 197 0.31 -13.73 -21.30
CA THR A 197 -0.64 -12.74 -21.82
C THR A 197 0.01 -11.37 -22.02
N LEU A 198 0.83 -10.90 -21.07
CA LEU A 198 1.53 -9.63 -21.20
C LEU A 198 2.57 -9.66 -22.34
N ARG A 199 3.31 -10.75 -22.49
CA ARG A 199 4.31 -10.91 -23.56
C ARG A 199 3.66 -10.92 -24.94
N ASP A 200 2.53 -11.61 -25.09
CA ASP A 200 1.83 -11.68 -26.36
C ASP A 200 1.18 -10.34 -26.74
N ARG A 201 0.58 -9.64 -25.77
CA ARG A 201 0.11 -8.26 -25.98
C ARG A 201 1.25 -7.32 -26.38
N LYS A 202 2.42 -7.44 -25.76
CA LYS A 202 3.60 -6.65 -26.15
C LYS A 202 4.03 -6.92 -27.60
N LYS A 203 4.08 -8.18 -28.03
CA LYS A 203 4.40 -8.55 -29.42
C LYS A 203 3.37 -7.97 -30.40
N GLN A 204 2.08 -8.07 -30.09
CA GLN A 204 1.01 -7.51 -30.92
C GLN A 204 1.17 -6.00 -31.09
N LEU A 205 1.37 -5.27 -29.98
CA LEU A 205 1.59 -3.82 -30.03
C LEU A 205 2.81 -3.45 -30.89
N LEU A 206 3.94 -4.14 -30.73
CA LEU A 206 5.13 -3.89 -31.53
C LEU A 206 4.88 -4.17 -33.03
N SER A 207 4.13 -5.22 -33.36
CA SER A 207 3.80 -5.55 -34.75
C SER A 207 2.96 -4.47 -35.44
N VAL A 208 2.07 -3.79 -34.71
CA VAL A 208 1.30 -2.65 -35.23
C VAL A 208 2.21 -1.46 -35.57
N PHE A 209 3.24 -1.21 -34.76
CA PHE A 209 4.18 -0.11 -35.05
C PHE A 209 5.10 -0.42 -36.23
N ASP A 210 5.46 -1.69 -36.44
CA ASP A 210 6.28 -2.09 -37.57
C ASP A 210 5.51 -2.13 -38.90
N GLN A 211 4.19 -2.33 -38.89
CA GLN A 211 3.34 -2.23 -40.09
C GLN A 211 3.07 -0.80 -40.55
N ASN A 212 3.34 0.20 -39.71
CA ASN A 212 3.15 1.63 -40.01
C ASN A 212 4.45 2.36 -40.38
N LYS A 213 5.53 1.61 -40.62
CA LYS A 213 6.80 2.10 -41.16
C LYS A 213 6.98 1.62 -42.59
#